data_AF-A0A9J5ZAT2-F1
#
_entry.id   AF-A0A9J5ZAT2-F1
#
_cell.length_a   1.000
_cell.length_b   1.000
_cell.length_c   1.000
_cell.angle_alpha   90.00
_cell.angle_beta   90.00
_cell.angle_gamma   90.00
#
_symmetry.space_group_name_H-M   'P 1'
#
loop_
_entity.id
_entity.type
_entity.pdbx_description
1 polymer ?
#
loop_
_entity_poly.entity_id
_entity_poly.type
_entity_poly.pdbx_seq_one_letter_code
_entity_poly.pdbx_strand_id
1 'polypeptide(L)'
;MVRLKVTLCLITLCIGTHYNGVYPNWSSIPLNTQGQMFNEFKKYYVWAPEHEDDVQVNFKLKASKLLSSTFCDCRRENRMPGFMFLD
;
A
#
# COMPACT_ATOMS: atom_id res chain seq x y z
N MET A 1 6.59 -22.24 3.61
CA MET A 1 6.11 -21.21 2.66
C MET A 1 4.93 -20.47 3.30
N VAL A 2 5.17 -19.55 4.25
CA VAL A 2 4.12 -18.83 5.03
C VAL A 2 4.19 -17.30 4.85
N ARG A 3 5.20 -16.78 4.12
CA ARG A 3 5.56 -15.34 4.08
C ARG A 3 4.85 -14.49 3.01
N LEU A 4 3.74 -14.95 2.41
CA LEU A 4 3.07 -14.21 1.33
C LEU A 4 1.70 -13.62 1.70
N LYS A 5 0.92 -14.29 2.57
CA LYS A 5 -0.40 -13.77 3.00
C LYS A 5 -0.29 -12.66 4.05
N VAL A 6 0.62 -12.80 5.02
CA VAL A 6 0.81 -11.80 6.09
C VAL A 6 1.27 -10.44 5.54
N THR A 7 2.14 -10.47 4.53
CA THR A 7 2.73 -9.28 3.92
C THR A 7 1.72 -8.45 3.13
N LEU A 8 0.71 -9.07 2.51
CA LEU A 8 -0.31 -8.35 1.74
C LEU A 8 -1.25 -7.55 2.65
N CYS A 9 -1.66 -8.13 3.78
CA CYS A 9 -2.50 -7.45 4.77
C CYS A 9 -1.82 -6.20 5.35
N LEU A 10 -0.50 -6.29 5.62
CA LEU A 10 0.26 -5.16 6.17
C LEU A 10 0.41 -4.01 5.18
N ILE A 11 0.63 -4.29 3.89
CA ILE A 11 0.69 -3.23 2.87
C ILE A 11 -0.68 -2.54 2.75
N THR A 12 -1.78 -3.30 2.75
CA THR A 12 -3.14 -2.71 2.76
C THR A 12 -3.35 -1.80 3.98
N LEU A 13 -2.91 -2.24 5.16
CA LEU A 13 -2.99 -1.44 6.38
C LEU A 13 -2.17 -0.14 6.25
N CYS A 14 -0.91 -0.23 5.85
CA CYS A 14 -0.02 0.93 5.72
C CYS A 14 -0.54 1.97 4.71
N ILE A 15 -1.12 1.49 3.61
CA ILE A 15 -1.80 2.35 2.64
C ILE A 15 -3.03 2.98 3.30
N GLY A 16 -3.91 2.16 3.88
CA GLY A 16 -5.16 2.60 4.50
C GLY A 16 -4.98 3.71 5.54
N THR A 17 -4.00 3.57 6.43
CA THR A 17 -3.71 4.56 7.50
C THR A 17 -3.46 5.98 6.97
N HIS A 18 -2.92 6.11 5.76
CA HIS A 18 -2.57 7.41 5.18
C HIS A 18 -3.33 7.72 3.88
N TYR A 19 -4.31 6.90 3.51
CA TYR A 19 -5.09 7.09 2.29
C TYR A 19 -6.17 8.15 2.51
N ASN A 20 -5.86 9.40 2.18
CA ASN A 20 -6.65 10.57 2.56
C ASN A 20 -7.35 11.30 1.40
N GLY A 21 -7.54 10.64 0.26
CA GLY A 21 -8.12 11.28 -0.93
C GLY A 21 -8.55 10.29 -2.00
N VAL A 22 -9.18 10.80 -3.06
CA VAL A 22 -9.69 9.98 -4.17
C VAL A 22 -8.59 9.81 -5.21
N TYR A 23 -7.61 8.96 -4.91
CA TYR A 23 -6.46 8.69 -5.79
C TYR A 23 -6.71 7.44 -6.64
N PRO A 24 -6.98 7.55 -7.96
CA PRO A 24 -7.34 6.40 -8.80
C PRO A 24 -6.22 5.37 -8.99
N ASN A 25 -4.97 5.74 -8.71
CA ASN A 25 -3.81 4.86 -8.79
C ASN A 25 -2.67 5.35 -7.88
N TRP A 26 -1.64 4.51 -7.67
CA TRP A 26 -0.50 4.86 -6.81
C TRP A 26 0.17 6.18 -7.21
N SER A 27 0.44 6.38 -8.50
CA SER A 27 1.17 7.57 -8.98
C SER A 27 0.39 8.88 -8.79
N SER A 28 -0.93 8.82 -8.62
CA SER A 28 -1.76 9.99 -8.30
C SER A 28 -1.73 10.41 -6.83
N ILE A 29 -1.18 9.57 -5.94
CA ILE A 29 -1.03 9.90 -4.52
C ILE A 29 0.13 10.91 -4.36
N PRO A 30 -0.01 12.00 -3.58
CA PRO A 30 1.08 12.94 -3.32
C PRO A 30 2.32 12.22 -2.77
N LEU A 31 3.51 12.64 -3.21
CA LEU A 31 4.78 12.02 -2.79
C LEU A 31 4.96 12.00 -1.27
N ASN A 32 4.54 13.05 -0.58
CA ASN A 32 4.56 13.10 0.89
C ASN A 32 3.71 11.98 1.51
N THR A 33 2.49 11.77 0.99
CA THR A 33 1.60 10.70 1.45
C THR A 33 2.16 9.32 1.12
N GLN A 34 2.75 9.13 -0.07
CA GLN A 34 3.46 7.89 -0.40
C GLN A 34 4.60 7.60 0.59
N GLY A 35 5.35 8.65 0.96
CA GLY A 35 6.41 8.58 1.97
C GLY A 35 5.89 8.20 3.36
N GLN A 36 4.75 8.76 3.78
CA GLN A 36 4.10 8.39 5.04
C GLN A 36 3.64 6.92 5.05
N MET A 37 3.03 6.43 3.97
CA MET A 37 2.67 5.01 3.83
C MET A 37 3.89 4.09 3.94
N PHE A 38 5.03 4.50 3.37
CA PHE A 38 6.27 3.72 3.47
C PHE A 38 6.88 3.80 4.87
N ASN A 39 6.82 4.96 5.54
CA ASN A 39 7.25 5.10 6.93
C ASN A 39 6.40 4.25 7.88
N GLU A 40 5.11 4.09 7.60
CA GLU A 40 4.25 3.16 8.36
C GLU A 40 4.74 1.72 8.18
N PHE A 41 5.10 1.32 6.96
CA PHE A 41 5.67 0.00 6.68
C PHE A 41 6.99 -0.26 7.43
N LYS A 42 7.86 0.76 7.56
CA LYS A 42 9.12 0.68 8.33
C LYS A 42 8.91 0.37 9.81
N LYS A 43 7.73 0.65 10.38
CA LYS A 43 7.43 0.30 11.78
C LYS A 43 7.35 -1.22 12.00
N TYR A 44 7.05 -1.99 10.96
CA TYR A 44 6.84 -3.44 11.03
C TYR A 44 8.04 -4.26 10.57
N TYR A 45 8.98 -3.67 9.83
CA TYR A 45 10.07 -4.37 9.20
C TYR A 45 11.38 -3.60 9.36
N VAL A 46 12.46 -4.35 9.60
CA VAL A 46 13.82 -3.83 9.68
C VAL A 46 14.65 -4.50 8.60
N TRP A 47 15.49 -3.73 7.94
CA TRP A 47 16.44 -4.17 6.93
C TRP A 47 17.75 -3.39 7.04
N ALA A 48 18.80 -3.89 6.39
CA ALA A 48 20.09 -3.21 6.35
C ALA A 48 20.03 -1.98 5.41
N PRO A 49 20.68 -0.84 5.73
CA PRO A 49 20.54 0.41 4.97
C PRO A 49 20.82 0.29 3.46
N GLU A 50 21.71 -0.61 3.07
CA GLU A 50 22.02 -0.90 1.66
C GLU A 50 20.83 -1.43 0.84
N HIS A 51 19.76 -1.88 1.50
CA HIS A 51 18.55 -2.38 0.86
C HIS A 51 17.39 -1.36 0.84
N GLU A 52 17.58 -0.14 1.36
CA GLU A 52 16.50 0.86 1.47
C GLU A 52 15.82 1.13 0.12
N ASP A 53 16.61 1.39 -0.91
CA ASP A 53 16.11 1.71 -2.26
C ASP A 53 15.35 0.52 -2.87
N ASP A 54 15.90 -0.68 -2.74
CA ASP A 54 15.28 -1.92 -3.23
C ASP A 54 13.96 -2.19 -2.52
N VAL A 55 13.91 -1.98 -1.20
CA VAL A 55 12.70 -2.16 -0.40
C VAL A 55 11.65 -1.11 -0.77
N GLN A 56 12.05 0.14 -0.97
CA GLN A 56 11.15 1.21 -1.40
C GLN A 56 10.54 0.93 -2.78
N VAL A 57 11.34 0.49 -3.75
CA VAL A 57 10.87 0.10 -5.09
C VAL A 57 9.90 -1.07 -5.00
N ASN A 58 10.24 -2.10 -4.22
CA ASN A 58 9.37 -3.27 -4.03
C ASN A 58 8.06 -2.93 -3.33
N PHE A 59 8.10 -2.05 -2.33
CA PHE A 59 6.90 -1.55 -1.64
C PHE A 59 5.99 -0.84 -2.63
N LYS A 60 6.52 0.11 -3.41
CA LYS A 60 5.77 0.84 -4.45
C LYS A 60 5.12 -0.10 -5.47
N LEU A 61 5.87 -1.09 -5.97
CA LEU A 61 5.34 -2.06 -6.93
C LEU A 61 4.17 -2.87 -6.34
N LYS A 62 4.32 -3.35 -5.11
CA LYS A 62 3.26 -4.10 -4.42
C LYS A 62 2.04 -3.24 -4.12
N ALA A 63 2.25 -2.02 -3.64
CA ALA A 63 1.18 -1.08 -3.33
C ALA A 63 0.39 -0.67 -4.59
N SER A 64 1.08 -0.40 -5.70
CA SER A 64 0.45 -0.11 -6.99
C SER A 64 -0.40 -1.28 -7.50
N LYS A 65 0.14 -2.50 -7.42
CA LYS A 65 -0.59 -3.71 -7.81
C LYS A 65 -1.82 -3.93 -6.93
N LEU A 66 -1.70 -3.74 -5.62
CA LEU A 66 -2.77 -3.89 -4.65
C LEU A 66 -3.90 -2.89 -4.89
N LEU A 67 -3.60 -1.61 -5.09
CA LEU A 67 -4.60 -0.59 -5.41
C LEU A 67 -5.33 -0.94 -6.72
N SER A 68 -4.57 -1.28 -7.76
CA SER A 68 -5.12 -1.63 -9.07
C SER A 68 -6.07 -2.83 -8.98
N SER A 69 -5.65 -3.92 -8.30
CA SER A 69 -6.50 -5.09 -8.13
C SER A 69 -7.74 -4.77 -7.31
N THR A 70 -7.58 -4.04 -6.19
CA THR A 70 -8.69 -3.70 -5.31
C THR A 70 -9.73 -2.86 -6.04
N PHE A 71 -9.33 -1.84 -6.79
CA PHE A 71 -10.27 -1.04 -7.57
C PHE A 71 -10.94 -1.85 -8.69
N CYS A 72 -10.21 -2.73 -9.37
CA CYS A 72 -10.79 -3.61 -10.38
C CYS A 72 -11.86 -4.54 -9.79
N ASP A 73 -11.57 -5.18 -8.66
CA ASP A 73 -12.52 -6.07 -7.99
C ASP A 73 -13.71 -5.29 -7.43
N CYS A 74 -13.48 -4.12 -6.84
CA CYS A 74 -14.53 -3.24 -6.33
C CYS A 74 -15.48 -2.77 -7.44
N ARG A 75 -14.96 -2.40 -8.62
CA ARG A 75 -15.79 -2.06 -9.79
C ARG A 75 -16.61 -3.26 -10.28
N ARG A 76 -16.00 -4.45 -10.33
CA ARG A 76 -16.68 -5.69 -10.74
C ARG A 76 -17.83 -6.04 -9.79
N GLU A 77 -17.63 -5.82 -8.50
CA GLU A 77 -18.59 -6.15 -7.44
C GLU A 77 -19.52 -5.00 -7.05
N ASN A 78 -19.42 -3.84 -7.72
CA ASN A 78 -20.15 -2.62 -7.40
C ASN A 78 -20.07 -2.21 -5.90
N ARG A 79 -18.86 -2.30 -5.32
CA ARG A 79 -18.57 -1.91 -3.93
C ARG A 79 -17.49 -0.85 -3.87
N MET A 80 -17.34 -0.22 -2.71
CA MET A 80 -16.21 0.66 -2.42
C MET A 80 -15.03 -0.12 -1.78
N PRO A 81 -13.78 0.30 -2.01
CA PRO A 81 -12.62 -0.31 -1.35
C PRO A 81 -12.65 -0.16 0.17
N GLY A 82 -12.42 -1.25 0.89
CA GLY A 82 -12.47 -1.25 2.37
C GLY A 82 -11.49 -0.29 3.04
N PHE A 83 -10.32 -0.03 2.44
CA PHE A 83 -9.33 0.90 2.99
C PHE A 83 -9.76 2.37 2.92
N MET A 84 -10.84 2.72 2.22
CA MET A 84 -11.41 4.07 2.23
C MET A 84 -12.24 4.37 3.50
N PHE A 85 -12.48 3.36 4.35
CA PHE A 85 -13.32 3.47 5.54
C PHE A 85 -12.55 3.20 6.84
N LEU A 86 -11.22 3.23 6.79
CA LEU A 86 -10.39 3.11 7.99
C LEU A 86 -10.33 4.51 8.64
N ASP A 87 -11.38 4.83 9.41
CA ASP A 87 -11.42 5.97 10.34
C ASP A 87 -10.71 5.64 11.67
#